data_AF-A0A7Y5YC56-F1
#
_entry.id   AF-A0A7Y5YC56-F1
#
_cell.length_a   1.000
_cell.length_b   1.000
_cell.length_c   1.000
_cell.angle_alpha   90.00
_cell.angle_beta   90.00
_cell.angle_gamma   90.00
#
_symmetry.space_group_name_H-M   'P 1'
#
loop_
_entity.id
_entity.type
_entity.pdbx_description
1 polymer ?
#
loop_
_entity_poly.entity_id
_entity_poly.type
_entity_poly.pdbx_seq_one_letter_code
_entity_poly.pdbx_strand_id
1 'polypeptide(L)'
;MEMLATLMDILKTVALPLGIAIITAQVTLNAGRQQIRAHAAERNESRQYEHQKRLEDNDASARAVRGETIEAISDAMDQYVEDVRSEKNPTTAAVTRSLFRLSSRCSADHLADTCRSYVEDSARAPDRGHVVEAMLDIRRRLLGWHIGHLTLEDTERLIQEGHRELVEHLDDVRAAEGAS
;
A
#
# COMPACT_ATOMS: atom_id res chain seq x y z
N MET A 1 33.78 -72.00 39.88
CA MET A 1 32.44 -71.37 39.78
C MET A 1 32.37 -70.01 40.45
N GLU A 2 33.12 -69.76 41.53
CA GLU A 2 33.10 -68.47 42.25
C GLU A 2 33.54 -67.27 41.39
N MET A 3 34.64 -67.38 40.63
CA MET A 3 35.15 -66.27 39.81
C MET A 3 34.18 -65.80 38.69
N LEU A 4 33.40 -66.73 38.12
CA LEU A 4 32.36 -66.43 37.12
C LEU A 4 31.13 -65.77 37.76
N ALA A 5 30.77 -66.17 38.98
CA ALA A 5 29.69 -65.56 39.74
C ALA A 5 30.04 -64.11 40.14
N THR A 6 31.28 -63.86 40.58
CA THR A 6 31.76 -62.50 40.92
C THR A 6 31.81 -61.60 39.68
N LEU A 7 32.27 -62.12 38.54
CA LEU A 7 32.25 -61.39 37.26
C LEU A 7 30.81 -61.05 36.84
N MET A 8 29.89 -62.00 36.98
CA MET A 8 28.48 -61.81 36.64
C MET A 8 27.79 -60.84 37.60
N ASP A 9 28.18 -60.81 38.88
CA ASP A 9 27.70 -59.81 39.85
C ASP A 9 28.24 -58.42 39.57
N ILE A 10 29.53 -58.26 39.22
CA ILE A 10 30.11 -56.96 38.80
C ILE A 10 29.42 -56.46 37.53
N LEU A 11 29.16 -57.35 36.56
CA LEU A 11 28.42 -57.00 35.33
C LEU A 11 27.00 -56.49 35.64
N LYS A 12 26.31 -57.12 36.59
CA LYS A 12 24.94 -56.75 36.98
C LYS A 12 24.87 -55.51 37.87
N THR A 13 25.83 -55.33 38.77
CA THR A 13 25.82 -54.24 39.77
C THR A 13 26.42 -52.95 39.25
N VAL A 14 27.36 -53.02 38.29
CA VAL A 14 28.07 -51.83 37.80
C VAL A 14 27.85 -51.60 36.30
N ALA A 15 28.03 -52.62 35.46
CA ALA A 15 27.97 -52.42 34.01
C ALA A 15 26.55 -52.18 33.49
N LEU A 16 25.55 -52.91 34.01
CA LEU A 16 24.15 -52.77 33.61
C LEU A 16 23.56 -51.39 33.98
N PRO A 17 23.71 -50.89 35.23
CA PRO A 17 23.21 -49.56 35.60
C PRO A 17 23.94 -48.44 34.85
N LEU A 18 25.25 -48.59 34.61
CA LEU A 18 26.02 -47.63 33.83
C LEU A 18 25.55 -47.58 32.37
N GLY A 19 25.29 -48.73 31.74
CA GLY A 19 24.73 -48.81 30.39
C GLY A 19 23.36 -48.13 30.29
N ILE A 20 22.46 -48.39 31.26
CA ILE A 20 21.15 -47.73 31.34
C ILE A 20 21.30 -46.21 31.51
N ALA A 21 22.21 -45.76 32.38
CA ALA A 21 22.47 -44.34 32.60
C ALA A 21 23.00 -43.65 31.33
N ILE A 22 23.92 -44.30 30.59
CA ILE A 22 24.47 -43.78 29.33
C ILE A 22 23.38 -43.65 28.25
N ILE A 23 22.56 -44.69 28.07
CA ILE A 23 21.45 -44.67 27.09
C ILE A 23 20.42 -43.60 27.47
N THR A 24 20.05 -43.52 28.76
CA THR A 24 19.10 -42.51 29.25
C THR A 24 19.64 -41.09 29.03
N ALA A 25 20.92 -40.86 29.31
CA ALA A 25 21.57 -39.58 29.05
C ALA A 25 21.55 -39.22 27.56
N GLN A 26 21.86 -40.17 26.66
CA GLN A 26 21.80 -39.95 25.22
C GLN A 26 20.39 -39.64 24.70
N VAL A 27 19.38 -40.40 25.14
CA VAL A 27 17.97 -40.16 24.79
C VAL A 27 17.53 -38.78 25.27
N THR A 28 17.87 -38.42 26.50
CA THR A 28 17.54 -37.11 27.09
C THR A 28 18.20 -35.96 26.34
N LEU A 29 19.48 -36.11 25.95
CA LEU A 29 20.18 -35.12 25.14
C LEU A 29 19.56 -34.94 23.75
N ASN A 30 19.14 -36.04 23.11
CA ASN A 30 18.47 -35.98 21.81
C ASN A 30 17.08 -35.33 21.91
N ALA A 31 16.31 -35.66 22.94
CA ALA A 31 15.02 -35.02 23.21
C ALA A 31 15.18 -33.51 23.49
N GLY A 32 16.18 -33.12 24.29
CA GLY A 32 16.50 -31.71 24.54
C GLY A 32 16.90 -30.97 23.25
N ARG A 33 17.69 -31.60 22.38
CA ARG A 33 18.02 -31.03 21.05
C ARG A 33 16.79 -30.87 20.15
N GLN A 34 15.87 -31.83 20.17
CA GLN A 34 14.61 -31.74 19.43
C GLN A 34 13.72 -30.61 19.96
N GLN A 35 13.60 -30.45 21.28
CA GLN A 35 12.85 -29.35 21.89
C GLN A 35 13.46 -27.98 21.57
N ILE A 36 14.79 -27.84 21.59
CA ILE A 36 15.46 -26.60 21.20
C ILE A 36 15.17 -26.26 19.73
N ARG A 37 15.22 -27.25 18.83
CA ARG A 37 14.92 -27.05 17.40
C ARG A 37 13.45 -26.70 17.18
N ALA A 38 12.53 -27.36 17.88
CA ALA A 38 11.10 -27.06 17.81
C ALA A 38 10.81 -25.62 18.27
N HIS A 39 11.34 -25.20 19.43
CA HIS A 39 11.19 -23.83 19.90
C HIS A 39 11.86 -22.79 19.00
N ALA A 40 13.00 -23.12 18.37
CA ALA A 40 13.62 -22.23 17.40
C ALA A 40 12.77 -22.07 16.13
N ALA A 41 12.13 -23.16 15.67
CA ALA A 41 11.21 -23.13 14.53
C ALA A 41 9.93 -22.32 14.85
N GLU A 42 9.29 -22.57 16.01
CA GLU A 42 8.11 -21.83 16.48
C GLU A 42 8.39 -20.32 16.59
N ARG A 43 9.56 -19.93 17.11
CA ARG A 43 9.95 -18.51 17.20
C ARG A 43 10.14 -17.88 15.82
N ASN A 44 10.68 -18.62 14.86
CA ASN A 44 10.85 -18.11 13.50
C ASN A 44 9.50 -17.96 12.79
N GLU A 45 8.61 -18.94 12.92
CA GLU A 45 7.25 -18.89 12.37
C GLU A 45 6.44 -17.73 12.98
N SER A 46 6.51 -17.56 14.29
CA SER A 46 5.87 -16.43 14.98
C SER A 46 6.40 -15.07 14.49
N ARG A 47 7.71 -14.93 14.27
CA ARG A 47 8.30 -13.70 13.71
C ARG A 47 7.86 -13.44 12.27
N GLN A 48 7.79 -14.48 11.44
CA GLN A 48 7.31 -14.36 10.06
C GLN A 48 5.84 -13.94 10.03
N TYR A 49 5.00 -14.57 10.87
CA TYR A 49 3.60 -14.22 11.01
C TYR A 49 3.41 -12.78 11.49
N GLU A 50 4.14 -12.34 12.52
CA GLU A 50 4.08 -10.96 12.99
C GLU A 50 4.53 -9.97 11.92
N HIS A 51 5.58 -10.29 11.16
CA HIS A 51 6.05 -9.44 10.09
C HIS A 51 5.00 -9.32 8.98
N GLN A 52 4.42 -10.44 8.56
CA GLN A 52 3.35 -10.47 7.56
C GLN A 52 2.13 -9.67 8.02
N LYS A 53 1.70 -9.84 9.27
CA LYS A 53 0.58 -9.09 9.84
C LYS A 53 0.85 -7.58 9.84
N ARG A 54 2.07 -7.14 10.18
CA ARG A 54 2.44 -5.71 10.11
C ARG A 54 2.38 -5.17 8.69
N LEU A 55 2.76 -5.96 7.68
CA LEU A 55 2.63 -5.56 6.28
C LEU A 55 1.17 -5.39 5.89
N GLU A 56 0.32 -6.35 6.24
CA GLU A 56 -1.12 -6.30 5.98
C GLU A 56 -1.81 -5.11 6.67
N ASP A 57 -1.46 -4.86 7.94
CA ASP A 57 -1.99 -3.72 8.72
C ASP A 57 -1.54 -2.38 8.10
N ASN A 58 -0.28 -2.28 7.66
CA ASN A 58 0.23 -1.09 7.00
C ASN A 58 -0.45 -0.84 5.64
N ASP A 59 -0.65 -1.88 4.84
CA ASP A 59 -1.34 -1.79 3.55
C ASP A 59 -2.81 -1.38 3.73
N ALA A 60 -3.49 -1.94 4.73
CA ALA A 60 -4.85 -1.58 5.09
C ALA A 60 -4.93 -0.10 5.52
N SER A 61 -4.01 0.35 6.37
CA SER A 61 -3.93 1.74 6.81
C SER A 61 -3.66 2.70 5.62
N ALA A 62 -2.72 2.35 4.74
CA ALA A 62 -2.41 3.13 3.55
C ALA A 62 -3.61 3.23 2.59
N ARG A 63 -4.39 2.15 2.43
CA ARG A 63 -5.64 2.18 1.66
C ARG A 63 -6.69 3.09 2.29
N ALA A 64 -6.86 3.03 3.61
CA ALA A 64 -7.83 3.86 4.33
C ALA A 64 -7.52 5.37 4.17
N VAL A 65 -6.26 5.77 4.41
CA VAL A 65 -5.80 7.16 4.25
C VAL A 65 -6.01 7.66 2.82
N ARG A 66 -5.74 6.80 1.82
CA ARG A 66 -5.95 7.12 0.41
C ARG A 66 -7.43 7.32 0.10
N GLY A 67 -8.30 6.46 0.63
CA GLY A 67 -9.76 6.56 0.49
C GLY A 67 -10.29 7.89 1.01
N GLU A 68 -9.95 8.23 2.27
CA GLU A 68 -10.32 9.52 2.88
C GLU A 68 -9.86 10.73 2.03
N THR A 69 -8.65 10.64 1.48
CA THR A 69 -8.08 11.72 0.69
C THR A 69 -8.82 11.90 -0.64
N ILE A 70 -9.16 10.80 -1.31
CA ILE A 70 -9.90 10.81 -2.58
C ILE A 70 -11.36 11.21 -2.39
N GLU A 71 -11.98 10.83 -1.28
CA GLU A 71 -13.31 11.30 -0.88
C GLU A 71 -13.31 12.83 -0.72
N ALA A 72 -12.37 13.39 0.05
CA ALA A 72 -12.25 14.83 0.22
C ALA A 72 -11.95 15.60 -1.09
N ILE A 73 -11.28 14.97 -2.06
CA ILE A 73 -11.09 15.52 -3.41
C ILE A 73 -12.43 15.49 -4.18
N SER A 74 -13.16 14.37 -4.08
CA SER A 74 -14.44 14.19 -4.76
C SER A 74 -15.47 15.20 -4.26
N ASP A 75 -15.59 15.40 -2.96
CA ASP A 75 -16.48 16.38 -2.33
C ASP A 75 -16.18 17.81 -2.80
N ALA A 76 -14.90 18.18 -2.86
CA ALA A 76 -14.48 19.50 -3.32
C ALA A 76 -14.84 19.73 -4.80
N MET A 77 -14.73 18.68 -5.62
CA MET A 77 -15.14 18.72 -7.03
C MET A 77 -16.67 18.75 -7.16
N ASP A 78 -17.42 18.05 -6.30
CA ASP A 78 -18.90 18.09 -6.33
C ASP A 78 -19.42 19.49 -5.98
N GLN A 79 -18.81 20.13 -4.98
CA GLN A 79 -19.12 21.52 -4.66
C GLN A 79 -18.85 22.45 -5.85
N TYR A 80 -17.74 22.27 -6.56
CA TYR A 80 -17.43 23.06 -7.76
C TYR A 80 -18.49 22.86 -8.85
N VAL A 81 -18.84 21.61 -9.14
CA VAL A 81 -19.85 21.27 -10.15
C VAL A 81 -21.21 21.84 -9.78
N GLU A 82 -21.60 21.77 -8.51
CA GLU A 82 -22.85 22.34 -8.03
C GLU A 82 -22.85 23.87 -8.13
N ASP A 83 -21.74 24.53 -7.83
CA ASP A 83 -21.60 25.97 -7.99
C ASP A 83 -21.72 26.41 -9.46
N VAL A 84 -21.16 25.63 -10.40
CA VAL A 84 -21.36 25.85 -11.84
C VAL A 84 -22.83 25.71 -12.23
N ARG A 85 -23.51 24.64 -11.78
CA ARG A 85 -24.93 24.38 -12.07
C ARG A 85 -25.86 25.43 -11.47
N SER A 86 -25.50 25.93 -10.29
CA SER A 86 -26.24 26.98 -9.57
C SER A 86 -25.90 28.40 -10.05
N GLU A 87 -25.15 28.56 -11.15
CA GLU A 87 -24.70 29.85 -11.70
C GLU A 87 -23.94 30.73 -10.69
N LYS A 88 -23.35 30.13 -9.66
CA LYS A 88 -22.45 30.82 -8.73
C LYS A 88 -21.11 31.05 -9.43
N ASN A 89 -20.24 31.83 -8.79
CA ASN A 89 -18.84 31.93 -9.20
C ASN A 89 -18.03 30.82 -8.51
N PRO A 90 -17.76 29.69 -9.19
CA PRO A 90 -17.04 28.58 -8.58
C PRO A 90 -15.55 28.92 -8.43
N THR A 91 -14.88 28.30 -7.47
CA THR A 91 -13.43 28.48 -7.26
C THR A 91 -12.72 27.13 -7.24
N THR A 92 -11.57 27.04 -7.89
CA THR A 92 -10.75 25.81 -7.89
C THR A 92 -9.94 25.63 -6.60
N ALA A 93 -9.88 26.66 -5.73
CA ALA A 93 -9.03 26.66 -4.54
C ALA A 93 -9.32 25.50 -3.55
N ALA A 94 -10.58 25.10 -3.41
CA ALA A 94 -10.93 23.95 -2.58
C ALA A 94 -10.35 22.65 -3.17
N VAL A 95 -10.50 22.46 -4.49
CA VAL A 95 -9.96 21.30 -5.21
C VAL A 95 -8.43 21.28 -5.15
N THR A 96 -7.76 22.40 -5.41
CA THR A 96 -6.29 22.50 -5.32
C THR A 96 -5.77 22.14 -3.92
N ARG A 97 -6.44 22.62 -2.85
CA ARG A 97 -6.09 22.25 -1.47
C ARG A 97 -6.32 20.77 -1.18
N SER A 98 -7.40 20.19 -1.69
CA SER A 98 -7.66 18.75 -1.54
C SER A 98 -6.65 17.91 -2.32
N LEU A 99 -6.28 18.31 -3.54
CA LEU A 99 -5.24 17.65 -4.34
C LEU A 99 -3.86 17.72 -3.67
N PHE A 100 -3.52 18.81 -2.99
CA PHE A 100 -2.29 18.88 -2.20
C PHE A 100 -2.23 17.81 -1.09
N ARG A 101 -3.37 17.36 -0.55
CA ARG A 101 -3.39 16.27 0.43
C ARG A 101 -2.97 14.93 -0.17
N LEU A 102 -3.10 14.76 -1.49
CA LEU A 102 -2.63 13.57 -2.20
C LEU A 102 -1.11 13.42 -2.08
N SER A 103 -0.36 14.52 -2.26
CA SER A 103 1.09 14.56 -2.05
C SER A 103 1.47 14.19 -0.61
N SER A 104 0.95 14.97 0.34
CA SER A 104 1.35 14.90 1.75
C SER A 104 0.87 13.66 2.51
N ARG A 105 -0.27 13.06 2.15
CA ARG A 105 -0.82 11.88 2.83
C ARG A 105 -0.58 10.56 2.09
N CYS A 106 -0.42 10.60 0.77
CA CYS A 106 -0.34 9.38 -0.06
C CYS A 106 1.01 9.22 -0.78
N SER A 107 1.97 10.14 -0.56
CA SER A 107 3.30 10.13 -1.22
C SER A 107 3.18 10.08 -2.76
N ALA A 108 2.20 10.79 -3.31
CA ALA A 108 1.89 10.81 -4.74
C ALA A 108 2.11 12.22 -5.31
N ASP A 109 3.32 12.74 -5.14
CA ASP A 109 3.68 14.14 -5.44
C ASP A 109 3.47 14.48 -6.92
N HIS A 110 4.05 13.66 -7.81
CA HIS A 110 3.95 13.88 -9.26
C HIS A 110 2.50 13.82 -9.77
N LEU A 111 1.71 12.88 -9.24
CA LEU A 111 0.29 12.78 -9.56
C LEU A 111 -0.49 14.00 -9.04
N ALA A 112 -0.22 14.46 -7.82
CA ALA A 112 -0.86 15.63 -7.23
C ALA A 112 -0.57 16.90 -8.04
N ASP A 113 0.68 17.10 -8.44
CA ASP A 113 1.12 18.23 -9.25
C ASP A 113 0.47 18.20 -10.64
N THR A 114 0.44 17.04 -11.30
CA THR A 114 -0.19 16.87 -12.61
C THR A 114 -1.69 17.19 -12.54
N CYS A 115 -2.41 16.64 -11.56
CA CYS A 115 -3.83 16.95 -11.36
C CYS A 115 -4.08 18.44 -11.14
N ARG A 116 -3.22 19.11 -10.34
CA ARG A 116 -3.35 20.55 -10.10
C ARG A 116 -3.15 21.33 -11.38
N SER A 117 -2.08 21.07 -12.13
CA SER A 117 -1.81 21.74 -13.39
C SER A 117 -2.92 21.53 -14.41
N TYR A 118 -3.47 20.31 -14.48
CA TYR A 118 -4.60 20.02 -15.37
C TYR A 118 -5.84 20.87 -15.03
N VAL A 119 -6.19 20.98 -13.74
CA VAL A 119 -7.31 21.84 -13.30
C VAL A 119 -7.03 23.32 -13.57
N GLU A 120 -5.81 23.80 -13.30
CA GLU A 120 -5.43 25.20 -13.49
C GLU A 120 -5.44 25.61 -14.97
N ASP A 121 -4.95 24.77 -15.86
CA ASP A 121 -4.98 25.03 -17.30
C ASP A 121 -6.40 24.92 -17.86
N SER A 122 -7.20 23.96 -17.38
CA SER A 122 -8.63 23.89 -17.71
C SER A 122 -9.38 25.16 -17.32
N ALA A 123 -8.99 25.80 -16.20
CA ALA A 123 -9.63 27.03 -15.73
C ALA A 123 -9.31 28.25 -16.61
N ARG A 124 -8.31 28.14 -17.50
CA ARG A 124 -7.99 29.17 -18.50
C ARG A 124 -8.78 28.99 -19.80
N ALA A 125 -9.53 27.89 -19.94
CA ALA A 125 -10.40 27.67 -21.08
C ALA A 125 -11.55 28.70 -21.12
N PRO A 126 -12.06 29.07 -22.31
CA PRO A 126 -13.17 30.01 -22.44
C PRO A 126 -14.46 29.52 -21.77
N ASP A 127 -14.69 28.20 -21.78
CA ASP A 127 -15.86 27.56 -21.20
C ASP A 127 -15.52 26.81 -19.91
N ARG A 128 -16.34 27.05 -18.88
CA ARG A 128 -16.31 26.38 -17.57
C ARG A 128 -16.53 24.86 -17.68
N GLY A 129 -17.15 24.39 -18.77
CA GLY A 129 -17.32 22.97 -19.09
C GLY A 129 -16.00 22.18 -19.04
N HIS A 130 -14.91 22.73 -19.55
CA HIS A 130 -13.60 22.06 -19.59
C HIS A 130 -13.06 21.74 -18.18
N VAL A 131 -13.26 22.66 -17.22
CA VAL A 131 -12.86 22.43 -15.83
C VAL A 131 -13.65 21.28 -15.22
N VAL A 132 -14.94 21.23 -15.49
CA VAL A 132 -15.81 20.15 -15.01
C VAL A 132 -15.39 18.81 -15.60
N GLU A 133 -15.11 18.76 -16.90
CA GLU A 133 -14.64 17.55 -17.56
C GLU A 133 -13.30 17.07 -16.99
N ALA A 134 -12.32 17.97 -16.83
CA ALA A 134 -11.03 17.63 -16.24
C ALA A 134 -11.18 17.13 -14.79
N MET A 135 -12.01 17.79 -13.96
CA MET A 135 -12.28 17.35 -12.59
C MET A 135 -12.91 15.96 -12.55
N LEU A 136 -13.90 15.70 -13.41
CA LEU A 136 -14.55 14.39 -13.51
C LEU A 136 -13.57 13.32 -14.01
N ASP A 137 -12.70 13.64 -14.97
CA ASP A 137 -11.69 12.71 -15.42
C ASP A 137 -10.70 12.36 -14.31
N ILE A 138 -10.10 13.36 -13.66
CA ILE A 138 -9.21 13.18 -12.50
C ILE A 138 -9.89 12.32 -11.44
N ARG A 139 -11.15 12.63 -11.08
CA ARG A 139 -11.91 11.85 -10.10
C ARG A 139 -12.00 10.38 -10.51
N ARG A 140 -12.38 10.08 -11.76
CA ARG A 140 -12.50 8.70 -12.24
C ARG A 140 -11.16 7.97 -12.16
N ARG A 141 -10.04 8.61 -12.53
CA ARG A 141 -8.70 8.00 -12.48
C ARG A 141 -8.20 7.78 -11.05
N LEU A 142 -8.44 8.73 -10.15
CA LEU A 142 -8.10 8.59 -8.73
C LEU A 142 -8.94 7.49 -8.05
N LEU A 143 -10.24 7.45 -8.32
CA LEU A 143 -11.10 6.38 -7.83
C LEU A 143 -10.63 5.02 -8.36
N GLY A 144 -10.34 4.91 -9.66
CA GLY A 144 -9.81 3.71 -10.28
C GLY A 144 -8.53 3.20 -9.60
N TRP A 145 -7.63 4.11 -9.23
CA TRP A 145 -6.44 3.79 -8.44
C TRP A 145 -6.78 3.28 -7.03
N HIS A 146 -7.71 3.94 -6.35
CA HIS A 146 -8.11 3.54 -4.99
C HIS A 146 -8.69 2.13 -4.93
N ILE A 147 -9.59 1.81 -5.86
CA ILE A 147 -10.26 0.51 -5.91
C ILE A 147 -9.41 -0.58 -6.59
N GLY A 148 -8.18 -0.26 -7.01
CA GLY A 148 -7.22 -1.20 -7.59
C GLY A 148 -7.48 -1.59 -9.05
N HIS A 149 -8.33 -0.87 -9.76
CA HIS A 149 -8.52 -1.06 -11.22
C HIS A 149 -7.42 -0.39 -12.05
N LEU A 150 -6.71 0.58 -11.46
CA LEU A 150 -5.55 1.25 -12.06
C LEU A 150 -4.37 1.17 -11.09
N THR A 151 -3.17 1.06 -11.65
CA THR A 151 -1.95 1.30 -10.89
C THR A 151 -1.75 2.81 -10.70
N LEU A 152 -0.85 3.21 -9.78
CA LEU A 152 -0.49 4.63 -9.65
C LEU A 152 0.09 5.18 -10.95
N GLU A 153 0.94 4.40 -11.62
CA GLU A 153 1.58 4.75 -12.89
C GLU A 153 0.56 4.91 -14.01
N ASP A 154 -0.43 4.01 -14.12
CA ASP A 154 -1.51 4.15 -15.10
C ASP A 154 -2.33 5.42 -14.86
N THR A 155 -2.66 5.70 -13.60
CA THR A 155 -3.42 6.89 -13.23
C THR A 155 -2.64 8.17 -13.57
N GLU A 156 -1.34 8.21 -13.30
CA GLU A 156 -0.49 9.34 -13.67
C GLU A 156 -0.42 9.52 -15.19
N ARG A 157 -0.14 8.45 -15.93
CA ARG A 157 -0.06 8.48 -17.40
C ARG A 157 -1.35 8.96 -18.04
N LEU A 158 -2.50 8.44 -17.60
CA LEU A 158 -3.81 8.80 -18.16
C LEU A 158 -4.19 10.25 -17.87
N ILE A 159 -3.83 10.78 -16.69
CA ILE A 159 -4.06 12.19 -16.36
C ILE A 159 -3.14 13.09 -17.18
N GLN A 160 -1.86 12.71 -17.37
CA GLN A 160 -0.93 13.45 -18.23
C GLN A 160 -1.41 13.48 -19.69
N GLU A 161 -1.93 12.37 -20.19
CA GLU A 161 -2.48 12.27 -21.54
C GLU A 161 -3.70 13.20 -21.72
N GLY A 162 -4.67 13.14 -20.80
CA GLY A 162 -5.82 14.04 -20.84
C GLY A 162 -5.44 15.52 -20.68
N HIS A 163 -4.43 15.83 -19.85
CA HIS A 163 -3.92 17.19 -19.71
C HIS A 163 -3.28 17.69 -21.01
N ARG A 164 -2.46 16.86 -21.67
CA ARG A 164 -1.86 17.20 -22.96
C ARG A 164 -2.91 17.46 -24.03
N GLU A 165 -3.90 16.59 -24.16
CA GLU A 165 -5.00 16.75 -25.14
C GLU A 165 -5.75 18.07 -24.95
N LEU A 166 -6.02 18.45 -23.70
CA LEU A 166 -6.63 19.75 -23.41
C LEU A 166 -5.73 20.91 -23.82
N VAL A 167 -4.43 20.87 -23.47
CA VAL A 167 -3.50 21.95 -23.80
C VAL A 167 -3.39 22.13 -25.32
N GLU A 168 -3.27 21.04 -26.07
CA GLU A 168 -3.28 21.06 -27.54
C GLU A 168 -4.57 21.70 -28.07
N HIS A 169 -5.74 21.31 -27.53
CA HIS A 169 -7.02 21.91 -27.92
C HIS A 169 -7.09 23.42 -27.63
N LEU A 170 -6.59 23.86 -26.47
CA LEU A 170 -6.59 25.28 -26.10
C LEU A 170 -5.67 26.13 -26.99
N ASP A 171 -4.54 25.57 -27.41
CA ASP A 171 -3.63 26.24 -28.33
C ASP A 171 -4.22 26.38 -29.74
N ASP A 172 -4.93 25.35 -30.23
CA ASP A 172 -5.66 25.40 -31.50
C ASP A 172 -6.76 26.47 -31.50
N VAL A 173 -7.54 26.56 -30.41
CA VAL A 173 -8.59 27.59 -30.27
C VAL A 173 -7.98 29.00 -30.30
N ARG A 174 -6.88 29.23 -29.56
CA ARG A 174 -6.17 30.52 -29.56
C ARG A 174 -5.62 30.88 -30.94
N ALA A 175 -5.06 29.91 -31.66
CA ALA A 175 -4.55 30.13 -33.01
C ALA A 175 -5.66 30.52 -33.99
N ALA A 176 -6.85 29.94 -33.85
CA ALA A 176 -8.03 30.28 -34.65
C ALA A 176 -8.57 31.69 -34.35
N GLU A 177 -8.58 32.10 -33.08
CA GLU A 177 -9.01 33.44 -32.65
C GLU A 177 -8.03 34.54 -33.09
N GLY A 178 -6.72 34.27 -33.10
CA GLY A 178 -5.69 35.22 -33.52
C GLY A 178 -5.57 35.43 -35.04
N ALA A 179 -6.23 34.58 -35.84
CA ALA A 179 -6.22 34.63 -37.30
C ALA A 179 -7.45 35.36 -37.90
N SER A 180 -8.41 35.77 -37.06
CA SER A 180 -9.64 36.51 -37.44
C SER A 180 -9.54 38.00 -37.16
#